data_AF-A0A168DLX3-F1
#
_entry.id   AF-A0A168DLX3-F1
#
_cell.length_a   1.000
_cell.length_b   1.000
_cell.length_c   1.000
_cell.angle_alpha   90.00
_cell.angle_beta   90.00
_cell.angle_gamma   90.00
#
_symmetry.space_group_name_H-M   'P 1'
#
loop_
_entity.id
_entity.type
_entity.pdbx_description
1 polymer ?
#
loop_
_entity_poly.entity_id
_entity_poly.type
_entity_poly.pdbx_seq_one_letter_code
_entity_poly.pdbx_strand_id
1 'polypeptide(L)'
;MIKPEDVRSPVALISTTSFVIMAGITTWALAKGGTGPLLNQGTPSSFQGLSRGWAWFYAITSSVGGISSGILNQADFTRFVPRQGMQIPGNVLAPLVPGIIVPLFGLLTASATMNIYGGEPIWNPLELIIRWMSADYSPTSRVAAFTCSVGFMSSQLAENVLANGYAAGMDLAGLFPHWINIRRGALIAALLSWVPRPWLFYHSSSNFIAIMSSFSVFLAPLTGIMMCDYFLVRNQKIELSNLFSDTPNGAYWYQGGINWMAMLTWVFCFIPALPGMLATFNAEIVVSEILMNYYHGNYIFGFIGGLAIYYIVTMALPIRRAGIMDEGDVFGTFTDEVAQQKGIIPASQLLTQETCHPEFGNTTRADASMIG
;
A
#
# COMPACT_ATOMS: atom_id res chain seq x y z
N MET A 1 12.43 -6.30 16.00
CA MET A 1 11.42 -5.49 15.28
C MET A 1 10.63 -4.74 16.34
N ILE A 2 10.49 -3.42 16.22
CA ILE A 2 9.63 -2.63 17.10
C ILE A 2 8.19 -3.12 16.91
N LYS A 3 7.36 -3.08 17.95
CA LYS A 3 5.95 -3.47 17.79
C LYS A 3 5.20 -2.42 16.96
N PRO A 4 4.24 -2.79 16.10
CA PRO A 4 3.50 -1.86 15.26
C PRO A 4 2.90 -0.66 16.01
N GLU A 5 2.42 -0.87 17.24
CA GLU A 5 1.82 0.16 18.10
C GLU A 5 2.82 1.22 18.58
N ASP A 6 4.11 0.91 18.64
CA ASP A 6 5.16 1.76 19.21
C ASP A 6 5.98 2.52 18.15
N VAL A 7 5.65 2.36 16.86
CA VAL A 7 6.49 2.92 15.77
C VAL A 7 6.36 4.41 15.57
N ARG A 8 5.37 5.07 16.18
CA ARG A 8 5.05 6.48 15.92
C ARG A 8 6.26 7.41 16.04
N SER A 9 6.98 7.36 17.16
CA SER A 9 8.09 8.28 17.44
C SER A 9 9.33 8.01 16.55
N PRO A 10 9.79 6.74 16.40
CA PRO A 10 10.85 6.41 15.45
C PRO A 10 10.56 6.87 14.02
N VAL A 11 9.32 6.64 13.55
CA VAL A 11 8.92 7.00 12.19
C VAL A 11 8.88 8.51 12.00
N ALA A 12 8.32 9.25 12.96
CA ALA A 12 8.32 10.72 12.91
C ALA A 12 9.74 11.29 12.82
N LEU A 13 10.69 10.75 13.59
CA LEU A 13 12.08 11.18 13.56
C LEU A 13 12.74 10.90 12.20
N ILE A 14 12.58 9.68 11.68
CA ILE A 14 13.19 9.25 10.41
C ILE A 14 12.60 10.02 9.23
N SER A 15 11.27 10.20 9.19
CA SER A 15 10.59 10.98 8.16
C SER A 15 11.03 12.45 8.18
N THR A 16 11.13 13.05 9.37
CA THR A 16 11.61 14.44 9.52
C THR A 16 13.06 14.57 9.06
N THR A 17 13.92 13.62 9.44
CA THR A 17 15.32 13.60 9.02
C THR A 17 15.45 13.49 7.49
N SER A 18 14.69 12.59 6.88
CA SER A 18 14.66 12.40 5.43
C SER A 18 14.18 13.66 4.70
N PHE A 19 13.15 14.32 5.24
CA PHE A 19 12.63 15.58 4.70
C PHE A 19 13.68 16.69 4.74
N VAL A 20 14.39 16.86 5.87
CA VAL A 20 15.46 17.87 6.02
C VAL A 20 16.61 17.59 5.05
N ILE A 21 17.01 16.34 4.88
CA ILE A 21 18.06 15.95 3.93
C ILE A 21 17.64 16.28 2.50
N MET A 22 16.43 15.90 2.08
CA MET A 22 15.89 16.23 0.75
C MET A 22 15.82 17.74 0.50
N ALA A 23 15.39 18.52 1.49
CA ALA A 23 15.39 19.98 1.42
C ALA A 23 16.81 20.55 1.28
N GLY A 24 17.78 19.98 2.01
CA GLY A 24 19.19 20.37 1.94
C GLY A 24 19.81 20.09 0.57
N ILE A 25 19.59 18.89 0.02
CA ILE A 25 20.03 18.51 -1.34
C ILE A 25 19.42 19.46 -2.38
N THR A 26 18.11 19.72 -2.27
CA THR A 26 17.41 20.61 -3.20
C THR A 26 17.95 22.03 -3.13
N THR A 27 18.18 22.55 -1.92
CA THR A 27 18.75 23.89 -1.72
C THR A 27 20.14 24.01 -2.34
N TRP A 28 20.99 22.99 -2.14
CA TRP A 28 22.29 22.92 -2.80
C TRP A 28 22.17 22.92 -4.33
N ALA A 29 21.27 22.10 -4.88
CA ALA A 29 21.10 21.95 -6.31
C ALA A 29 20.62 23.26 -6.95
N LEU A 30 19.63 23.91 -6.34
CA LEU A 30 19.12 25.21 -6.79
C LEU A 30 20.18 26.31 -6.71
N ALA A 31 21.01 26.32 -5.65
CA ALA A 31 22.07 27.31 -5.51
C ALA A 31 23.18 27.16 -6.58
N LYS A 32 23.45 25.94 -7.04
CA LYS A 32 24.48 25.63 -8.04
C LYS A 32 23.97 25.71 -9.48
N GLY A 33 22.77 25.18 -9.75
CA GLY A 33 22.22 24.97 -11.09
C GLY A 33 20.98 25.81 -11.42
N GLY A 34 20.46 26.59 -10.48
CA GLY A 34 19.16 27.23 -10.60
C GLY A 34 18.02 26.21 -10.65
N THR A 35 16.86 26.61 -11.17
CA THR A 35 15.67 25.73 -11.27
C THR A 35 15.77 24.68 -12.39
N GLY A 36 16.78 24.78 -13.26
CA GLY A 36 16.96 23.88 -14.40
C GLY A 36 15.85 23.98 -15.46
N PRO A 37 15.94 23.17 -16.54
CA PRO A 37 15.03 23.28 -17.67
C PRO A 37 13.71 22.51 -17.52
N LEU A 38 13.60 21.52 -16.61
CA LEU A 38 12.46 20.59 -16.57
C LEU A 38 11.12 21.26 -16.25
N LEU A 39 11.12 22.41 -15.57
CA LEU A 39 9.88 23.17 -15.32
C LEU A 39 9.28 23.79 -16.58
N ASN A 40 10.11 24.02 -17.60
CA ASN A 40 9.73 24.67 -18.85
C ASN A 40 9.80 23.70 -20.05
N GLN A 41 10.49 22.57 -19.91
CA GLN A 41 10.40 21.48 -20.87
C GLN A 41 8.99 20.87 -20.79
N GLY A 42 8.32 20.81 -21.94
CA GLY A 42 6.97 20.25 -22.05
C GLY A 42 6.93 18.74 -21.82
N THR A 43 6.03 18.04 -22.51
CA THR A 43 5.80 16.61 -22.31
C THR A 43 7.09 15.79 -22.51
N PRO A 44 7.53 15.00 -21.49
CA PRO A 44 8.70 14.14 -21.61
C PRO A 44 8.56 13.11 -22.74
N SER A 45 9.70 12.61 -23.23
CA SER A 45 9.74 11.56 -24.26
C SER A 45 8.97 10.30 -23.88
N SER A 46 8.91 9.98 -22.57
CA SER A 46 8.16 8.83 -22.03
C SER A 46 6.65 8.90 -22.22
N PHE A 47 6.10 10.06 -22.58
CA PHE A 47 4.68 10.24 -22.89
C PHE A 47 4.45 10.55 -24.38
N GLN A 48 5.46 10.37 -25.24
CA GLN A 48 5.31 10.54 -26.68
C GLN A 48 4.27 9.55 -27.22
N GLY A 49 3.37 10.05 -28.07
CA GLY A 49 2.25 9.28 -28.62
C GLY A 49 0.97 9.33 -27.78
N LEU A 50 1.02 9.80 -26.53
CA LEU A 50 -0.19 10.05 -25.73
C LEU A 50 -0.74 11.45 -26.00
N SER A 51 -2.07 11.56 -26.09
CA SER A 51 -2.71 12.87 -26.01
C SER A 51 -2.41 13.50 -24.64
N ARG A 52 -2.38 14.83 -24.57
CA ARG A 52 -2.09 15.55 -23.32
C ARG A 52 -3.00 15.12 -22.17
N GLY A 53 -4.27 14.82 -22.45
CA GLY A 53 -5.23 14.33 -21.46
C GLY A 53 -4.86 12.94 -20.92
N TRP A 54 -4.53 12.01 -21.81
CA TRP A 54 -4.09 10.66 -21.40
C TRP A 54 -2.75 10.65 -20.69
N ALA A 55 -1.83 11.56 -21.05
CA ALA A 55 -0.57 11.71 -20.33
C ALA A 55 -0.80 12.14 -18.87
N TRP A 56 -1.66 13.14 -18.63
CA TRP A 56 -2.06 13.54 -17.28
C TRP A 56 -2.76 12.41 -16.53
N PHE A 57 -3.69 11.73 -17.19
CA PHE A 57 -4.42 10.63 -16.58
C PHE A 57 -3.50 9.49 -16.18
N TYR A 58 -2.58 9.09 -17.06
CA TYR A 58 -1.59 8.04 -16.78
C TYR A 58 -0.63 8.42 -15.65
N ALA A 59 -0.20 9.69 -15.58
CA ALA A 59 0.63 10.18 -14.49
C ALA A 59 -0.08 10.09 -13.13
N ILE A 60 -1.37 10.45 -13.08
CA ILE A 60 -2.20 10.35 -11.86
C ILE A 60 -2.37 8.89 -11.47
N THR A 61 -2.80 8.01 -12.38
CA THR A 61 -3.04 6.60 -12.07
C THR A 61 -1.76 5.86 -11.69
N SER A 62 -0.62 6.17 -12.32
CA SER A 62 0.69 5.62 -11.95
C SER A 62 1.12 6.07 -10.55
N SER A 63 0.85 7.33 -10.18
CA SER A 63 1.15 7.84 -8.84
C SER A 63 0.32 7.13 -7.77
N VAL A 64 -0.97 6.92 -8.03
CA VAL A 64 -1.84 6.14 -7.14
C VAL A 64 -1.39 4.67 -7.09
N GLY A 65 -0.95 4.13 -8.23
CA GLY A 65 -0.43 2.76 -8.31
C GLY A 65 0.80 2.54 -7.44
N GLY A 66 1.70 3.52 -7.32
CA GLY A 66 2.87 3.46 -6.45
C GLY A 66 2.56 3.31 -4.95
N ILE A 67 1.35 3.69 -4.51
CA ILE A 67 0.89 3.57 -3.12
C ILE A 67 -0.23 2.54 -2.93
N SER A 68 -0.58 1.80 -3.99
CA SER A 68 -1.71 0.87 -4.03
C SER A 68 -1.66 -0.23 -2.96
N SER A 69 -0.48 -0.82 -2.74
CA SER A 69 -0.28 -1.81 -1.68
C SER A 69 -0.52 -1.22 -0.29
N GLY A 70 -0.11 0.03 -0.05
CA GLY A 70 -0.36 0.72 1.21
C GLY A 70 -1.84 0.99 1.45
N ILE A 71 -2.60 1.32 0.39
CA ILE A 71 -4.05 1.52 0.47
C ILE A 71 -4.77 0.25 0.95
N LEU A 72 -4.38 -0.92 0.42
CA LEU A 72 -4.98 -2.21 0.81
C LEU A 72 -4.63 -2.60 2.24
N ASN A 73 -3.39 -2.34 2.67
CA ASN A 73 -2.90 -2.73 3.99
C ASN A 73 -3.14 -1.65 5.05
N GLN A 74 -3.91 -0.59 4.74
CA GLN A 74 -4.16 0.50 5.68
C GLN A 74 -4.83 0.03 6.97
N ALA A 75 -5.61 -1.05 6.90
CA ALA A 75 -6.27 -1.69 8.04
C ALA A 75 -5.27 -2.14 9.12
N ASP A 76 -4.05 -2.55 8.73
CA ASP A 76 -2.99 -3.00 9.64
C ASP A 76 -2.56 -1.91 10.61
N PHE A 77 -2.63 -0.65 10.18
CA PHE A 77 -2.29 0.50 11.01
C PHE A 77 -3.52 1.09 11.70
N THR A 78 -4.65 1.18 10.99
CA THR A 78 -5.84 1.83 11.56
C THR A 78 -6.45 1.08 12.72
N ARG A 79 -6.22 -0.24 12.84
CA ARG A 79 -6.67 -1.04 14.00
C ARG A 79 -6.02 -0.63 15.32
N PHE A 80 -4.84 0.02 15.28
CA PHE A 80 -4.14 0.50 16.48
C PHE A 80 -4.53 1.93 16.87
N VAL A 81 -5.46 2.53 16.14
CA VAL A 81 -5.89 3.90 16.40
C VAL A 81 -6.86 3.90 17.59
N PRO A 82 -6.65 4.74 18.63
CA PRO A 82 -7.48 4.69 19.84
C PRO A 82 -8.96 5.01 19.61
N ARG A 83 -9.28 5.79 18.57
CA ARG A 83 -10.63 6.26 18.27
C ARG A 83 -10.84 6.39 16.76
N GLN A 84 -12.01 5.98 16.30
CA GLN A 84 -12.41 6.16 14.91
C GLN A 84 -12.34 7.64 14.49
N GLY A 85 -11.76 7.90 13.32
CA GLY A 85 -11.64 9.24 12.75
C GLY A 85 -10.29 9.92 13.02
N MET A 86 -9.53 9.47 14.03
CA MET A 86 -8.19 10.02 14.32
C MET A 86 -7.17 9.79 13.18
N GLN A 87 -7.40 8.79 12.34
CA GLN A 87 -6.61 8.50 11.14
C GLN A 87 -6.87 9.48 9.98
N ILE A 88 -8.03 10.15 9.95
CA ILE A 88 -8.48 10.94 8.80
C ILE A 88 -7.51 12.09 8.49
N PRO A 89 -7.08 12.92 9.46
CA PRO A 89 -6.14 14.00 9.17
C PRO A 89 -4.82 13.49 8.59
N GLY A 90 -4.32 12.36 9.08
CA GLY A 90 -3.10 11.73 8.54
C GLY A 90 -3.28 11.28 7.09
N ASN A 91 -4.38 10.56 6.81
CA ASN A 91 -4.68 10.06 5.47
C ASN A 91 -4.93 11.18 4.44
N VAL A 92 -5.41 12.34 4.87
CA VAL A 92 -5.65 13.50 3.99
C VAL A 92 -4.40 14.35 3.84
N LEU A 93 -3.75 14.71 4.95
CA LEU A 93 -2.61 15.65 4.93
C LEU A 93 -1.33 15.00 4.42
N ALA A 94 -1.10 13.71 4.64
CA ALA A 94 0.13 13.05 4.19
C ALA A 94 0.27 13.04 2.65
N PRO A 95 -0.75 12.66 1.86
CA PRO A 95 -0.66 12.78 0.40
C PRO A 95 -0.59 14.24 -0.08
N LEU A 96 -1.27 15.17 0.60
CA LEU A 96 -1.35 16.57 0.17
C LEU A 96 -0.09 17.38 0.49
N VAL A 97 0.56 17.13 1.63
CA VAL A 97 1.68 17.95 2.09
C VAL A 97 3.01 17.29 1.74
N PRO A 98 3.49 16.25 2.46
CA PRO A 98 4.75 15.60 2.07
C PRO A 98 4.65 14.91 0.71
N GLY A 99 3.48 14.38 0.33
CA GLY A 99 3.26 13.76 -0.98
C GLY A 99 3.37 14.71 -2.18
N ILE A 100 3.29 16.03 -1.99
CA ILE A 100 3.54 17.03 -3.04
C ILE A 100 4.94 17.62 -2.92
N ILE A 101 5.35 17.98 -1.69
CA ILE A 101 6.61 18.70 -1.45
C ILE A 101 7.83 17.82 -1.76
N VAL A 102 7.81 16.54 -1.36
CA VAL A 102 8.98 15.66 -1.55
C VAL A 102 9.22 15.32 -3.04
N PRO A 103 8.20 14.97 -3.85
CA PRO A 103 8.40 14.83 -5.30
C PRO A 103 8.86 16.13 -5.97
N LEU A 104 8.38 17.29 -5.51
CA LEU A 104 8.83 18.59 -6.01
C LEU A 104 10.33 18.81 -5.74
N PHE A 105 10.82 18.46 -4.54
CA PHE A 105 12.26 18.47 -4.24
C PHE A 105 13.06 17.57 -5.19
N GLY A 106 12.58 16.36 -5.46
CA GLY A 106 13.17 15.46 -6.44
C GLY A 106 13.23 16.06 -7.85
N LEU A 107 12.10 16.62 -8.32
CA LEU A 107 11.99 17.24 -9.64
C LEU A 107 12.93 18.45 -9.79
N LEU A 108 12.94 19.35 -8.81
CA LEU A 108 13.80 20.55 -8.82
C LEU A 108 15.28 20.16 -8.78
N THR A 109 15.64 19.18 -7.94
CA THR A 109 17.01 18.67 -7.86
C THR A 109 17.43 18.06 -9.20
N ALA A 110 16.63 17.15 -9.75
CA ALA A 110 16.92 16.49 -11.03
C ALA A 110 17.05 17.52 -12.17
N SER A 111 16.17 18.52 -12.21
CA SER A 111 16.22 19.63 -13.16
C SER A 111 17.51 20.42 -13.04
N ALA A 112 17.88 20.83 -11.83
CA ALA A 112 19.09 21.60 -11.57
C ALA A 112 20.36 20.83 -11.97
N THR A 113 20.39 19.50 -11.79
CA THR A 113 21.56 18.68 -12.14
C THR A 113 21.92 18.74 -13.63
N MET A 114 20.93 18.97 -14.51
CA MET A 114 21.17 19.13 -15.95
C MET A 114 22.07 20.35 -16.24
N ASN A 115 21.87 21.45 -15.50
CA ASN A 115 22.70 22.64 -15.61
C ASN A 115 24.06 22.46 -14.90
N ILE A 116 24.11 21.71 -13.80
CA ILE A 116 25.33 21.52 -13.01
C ILE A 116 26.33 20.60 -13.74
N TYR A 117 25.85 19.48 -14.26
CA TYR A 117 26.72 18.43 -14.81
C TYR A 117 26.69 18.34 -16.34
N GLY A 118 25.68 18.91 -16.99
CA GLY A 118 25.42 18.69 -18.41
C GLY A 118 24.89 17.27 -18.66
N GLY A 119 23.77 17.16 -19.38
CA GLY A 119 23.20 15.87 -19.79
C GLY A 119 21.84 15.58 -19.15
N GLU A 120 21.54 14.29 -19.01
CA GLU A 120 20.24 13.80 -18.53
C GLU A 120 20.02 14.09 -17.03
N PRO A 121 18.76 14.29 -16.60
CA PRO A 121 18.45 14.61 -15.22
C PRO A 121 18.75 13.44 -14.28
N ILE A 122 19.49 13.71 -13.20
CA ILE A 122 19.77 12.74 -12.15
C ILE A 122 18.58 12.71 -11.19
N TRP A 123 17.68 11.76 -11.40
CA TRP A 123 16.48 11.56 -10.59
C TRP A 123 16.73 10.67 -9.35
N ASN A 124 17.79 9.87 -9.36
CA ASN A 124 18.14 8.98 -8.25
C ASN A 124 19.08 9.69 -7.26
N PRO A 125 18.68 9.90 -5.99
CA PRO A 125 19.50 10.62 -5.01
C PRO A 125 20.80 9.88 -4.65
N LEU A 126 20.83 8.55 -4.73
CA LEU A 126 22.07 7.78 -4.51
C LEU A 126 23.10 8.07 -5.60
N GLU A 127 22.66 8.11 -6.86
CA GLU A 127 23.52 8.46 -7.99
C GLU A 127 24.07 9.88 -7.85
N LEU A 128 23.25 10.82 -7.39
CA LEU A 128 23.69 12.18 -7.11
C LEU A 128 24.79 12.24 -6.04
N ILE A 129 24.65 11.48 -4.95
CA ILE A 129 25.66 11.41 -3.87
C ILE A 129 26.97 10.82 -4.40
N ILE A 130 26.90 9.75 -5.21
CA ILE A 130 28.09 9.16 -5.85
C ILE A 130 28.75 10.18 -6.79
N ARG A 131 27.94 10.95 -7.53
CA ARG A 131 28.41 12.00 -8.43
C ARG A 131 29.11 13.13 -7.68
N TRP A 132 28.63 13.52 -6.49
CA TRP A 132 29.32 14.49 -5.64
C TRP A 132 30.73 14.05 -5.28
N MET A 133 30.86 12.82 -4.77
CA MET A 133 32.16 12.27 -4.38
C MET A 133 33.11 12.09 -5.57
N SER A 134 32.56 11.77 -6.75
CA SER A 134 33.35 11.59 -7.98
C SER A 134 33.80 12.92 -8.59
N ALA A 135 33.00 13.98 -8.46
CA ALA A 135 33.32 15.31 -8.98
C ALA A 135 34.28 16.08 -8.07
N ASP A 136 34.11 15.97 -6.75
CA ASP A 136 34.99 16.56 -5.75
C ASP A 136 35.09 15.64 -4.53
N TYR A 137 36.30 15.08 -4.31
CA TYR A 137 36.59 14.20 -3.17
C TYR A 137 37.15 14.96 -1.96
N SER A 138 36.57 16.12 -1.65
CA SER A 138 36.93 16.95 -0.50
C SER A 138 36.37 16.41 0.83
N PRO A 139 36.95 16.80 1.99
CA PRO A 139 36.40 16.46 3.30
C PRO A 139 34.92 16.85 3.46
N THR A 140 34.53 18.01 2.92
CA THR A 140 33.14 18.51 2.95
C THR A 140 32.21 17.60 2.15
N SER A 141 32.60 17.23 0.92
CA SER A 141 31.82 16.32 0.06
C SER A 141 31.63 14.95 0.73
N ARG A 142 32.68 14.41 1.36
CA ARG A 142 32.61 13.14 2.09
C ARG A 142 31.65 13.20 3.29
N VAL A 143 31.68 14.27 4.08
CA VAL A 143 30.78 14.44 5.22
C VAL A 143 29.33 14.62 4.76
N ALA A 144 29.10 15.38 3.70
CA ALA A 144 27.77 15.54 3.10
C ALA A 144 27.23 14.21 2.57
N ALA A 145 28.04 13.48 1.81
CA ALA A 145 27.70 12.16 1.28
C ALA A 145 27.39 11.15 2.39
N PHE A 146 28.21 11.11 3.44
CA PHE A 146 27.97 10.24 4.60
C PHE A 146 26.65 10.58 5.30
N THR A 147 26.43 11.85 5.62
CA THR A 147 25.21 12.32 6.29
C THR A 147 23.94 11.99 5.49
N CYS A 148 23.96 12.29 4.19
CA CYS A 148 22.82 11.98 3.31
C CYS A 148 22.59 10.47 3.19
N SER A 149 23.66 9.69 3.02
CA SER A 149 23.58 8.23 2.89
C SER A 149 23.03 7.56 4.15
N VAL A 150 23.48 7.98 5.34
CA VAL A 150 22.96 7.46 6.61
C VAL A 150 21.47 7.80 6.78
N GLY A 151 21.06 9.02 6.41
CA GLY A 151 19.66 9.42 6.46
C GLY A 151 18.78 8.62 5.51
N PHE A 152 19.19 8.47 4.25
CA PHE A 152 18.45 7.65 3.27
C PHE A 152 18.44 6.17 3.66
N MET A 153 19.55 5.62 4.15
CA MET A 153 19.59 4.24 4.64
C MET A 153 18.60 4.04 5.80
N SER A 154 18.55 4.98 6.75
CA SER A 154 17.61 4.93 7.87
C SER A 154 16.16 5.00 7.39
N SER A 155 15.88 5.86 6.41
CA SER A 155 14.58 5.98 5.75
C SER A 155 14.14 4.68 5.07
N GLN A 156 15.02 4.10 4.25
CA GLN A 156 14.73 2.86 3.54
C GLN A 156 14.53 1.67 4.48
N LEU A 157 15.30 1.60 5.58
CA LEU A 157 15.08 0.58 6.61
C LEU A 157 13.73 0.75 7.30
N ALA A 158 13.32 1.98 7.62
CA ALA A 158 12.02 2.25 8.20
C ALA A 158 10.89 1.84 7.24
N GLU A 159 10.93 2.31 6.00
CA GLU A 159 9.94 1.97 4.98
C GLU A 159 9.81 0.45 4.78
N ASN A 160 10.94 -0.26 4.70
CA ASN A 160 10.93 -1.71 4.58
C ASN A 160 10.31 -2.42 5.78
N VAL A 161 10.49 -1.90 6.99
CA VAL A 161 9.84 -2.48 8.18
C VAL A 161 8.34 -2.18 8.19
N LEU A 162 7.95 -0.95 7.89
CA LEU A 162 6.56 -0.49 7.96
C LEU A 162 5.71 -1.06 6.83
N ALA A 163 6.08 -0.79 5.58
CA ALA A 163 5.26 -1.10 4.42
C ALA A 163 5.33 -2.58 4.03
N ASN A 164 6.51 -3.20 4.15
CA ASN A 164 6.74 -4.56 3.66
C ASN A 164 6.78 -5.58 4.81
N GLY A 165 7.52 -5.27 5.88
CA GLY A 165 7.73 -6.19 6.99
C GLY A 165 6.47 -6.47 7.79
N TYR A 166 5.73 -5.42 8.20
CA TYR A 166 4.49 -5.61 8.95
C TYR A 166 3.39 -6.27 8.12
N ALA A 167 3.15 -5.78 6.90
CA ALA A 167 2.14 -6.37 6.01
C ALA A 167 2.40 -7.87 5.81
N ALA A 168 3.59 -8.24 5.32
CA ALA A 168 3.91 -9.65 5.08
C ALA A 168 3.95 -10.47 6.37
N GLY A 169 4.39 -9.88 7.49
CA GLY A 169 4.39 -10.52 8.79
C GLY A 169 2.97 -10.84 9.29
N MET A 170 2.05 -9.89 9.16
CA MET A 170 0.66 -10.04 9.57
C MET A 170 -0.09 -11.01 8.65
N ASP A 171 0.10 -10.91 7.34
CA ASP A 171 -0.50 -11.83 6.36
C ASP A 171 -0.08 -13.28 6.62
N LEU A 172 1.23 -13.53 6.77
CA LEU A 172 1.74 -14.88 7.04
C LEU A 172 1.33 -15.41 8.42
N ALA A 173 1.25 -14.55 9.43
CA ALA A 173 0.75 -14.93 10.74
C ALA A 173 -0.76 -15.25 10.70
N GLY A 174 -1.54 -14.57 9.85
CA GLY A 174 -2.95 -14.88 9.63
C GLY A 174 -3.15 -16.19 8.87
N LEU A 175 -2.31 -16.48 7.88
CA LEU A 175 -2.38 -17.71 7.07
C LEU A 175 -1.87 -18.95 7.82
N PHE A 176 -0.81 -18.80 8.61
CA PHE A 176 -0.12 -19.91 9.28
C PHE A 176 0.06 -19.64 10.79
N PRO A 177 -1.02 -19.38 11.55
CA PRO A 177 -0.95 -18.85 12.91
C PRO A 177 -0.24 -19.78 13.90
N HIS A 178 -0.25 -21.10 13.66
CA HIS A 178 0.42 -22.07 14.52
C HIS A 178 1.96 -22.05 14.38
N TRP A 179 2.48 -21.67 13.21
CA TRP A 179 3.91 -21.79 12.89
C TRP A 179 4.62 -20.43 12.81
N ILE A 180 3.89 -19.41 12.35
CA ILE A 180 4.44 -18.10 11.99
C ILE A 180 3.81 -17.04 12.89
N ASN A 181 4.68 -16.28 13.56
CA ASN A 181 4.31 -15.00 14.16
C ASN A 181 4.78 -13.85 13.27
N ILE A 182 4.32 -12.63 13.55
CA ILE A 182 4.59 -11.44 12.72
C ILE A 182 6.09 -11.26 12.45
N ARG A 183 6.93 -11.47 13.48
CA ARG A 183 8.39 -11.32 13.35
C ARG A 183 9.01 -12.37 12.42
N ARG A 184 8.60 -13.64 12.54
CA ARG A 184 9.04 -14.73 11.66
C ARG A 184 8.57 -14.49 10.23
N GLY A 185 7.31 -14.09 10.04
CA GLY A 185 6.75 -13.78 8.72
C GLY A 185 7.51 -12.66 8.03
N ALA A 186 7.81 -11.56 8.74
CA ALA A 186 8.59 -10.45 8.22
C ALA A 186 10.00 -10.88 7.77
N LEU A 187 10.67 -11.75 8.53
CA LEU A 187 11.99 -12.29 8.17
C LEU A 187 11.93 -13.21 6.94
N ILE A 188 10.91 -14.07 6.85
CA ILE A 188 10.69 -14.93 5.67
C ILE A 188 10.49 -14.07 4.43
N ALA A 189 9.64 -13.04 4.51
CA ALA A 189 9.41 -12.11 3.41
C ALA A 189 10.68 -11.36 3.00
N ALA A 190 11.46 -10.89 3.97
CA ALA A 190 12.74 -10.24 3.71
C ALA A 190 13.72 -11.16 2.96
N LEU A 191 13.83 -12.44 3.34
CA LEU A 191 14.69 -13.40 2.65
C LEU A 191 14.17 -13.71 1.24
N LEU A 192 12.86 -13.92 1.07
CA LEU A 192 12.26 -14.23 -0.23
C LEU A 192 12.33 -13.06 -1.22
N SER A 193 12.35 -11.82 -0.73
CA SER A 193 12.43 -10.61 -1.58
C SER A 193 13.69 -10.54 -2.46
N TRP A 194 14.74 -11.31 -2.15
CA TRP A 194 15.98 -11.36 -2.93
C TRP A 194 15.85 -12.23 -4.18
N VAL A 195 14.96 -13.23 -4.16
CA VAL A 195 14.76 -14.19 -5.24
C VAL A 195 14.39 -13.53 -6.57
N PRO A 196 13.43 -12.58 -6.64
CA PRO A 196 13.09 -11.91 -7.90
C PRO A 196 14.19 -10.94 -8.41
N ARG A 197 15.27 -10.70 -7.64
CA ARG A 197 16.36 -9.76 -7.98
C ARG A 197 15.85 -8.37 -8.40
N PRO A 198 15.07 -7.70 -7.54
CA PRO A 198 14.35 -6.49 -7.92
C PRO A 198 15.28 -5.35 -8.40
N TRP A 199 16.53 -5.30 -7.95
CA TRP A 199 17.52 -4.29 -8.35
C TRP A 199 17.82 -4.27 -9.85
N LEU A 200 17.61 -5.37 -10.57
CA LEU A 200 17.80 -5.44 -12.03
C LEU A 200 16.76 -4.61 -12.80
N PHE A 201 15.69 -4.15 -12.14
CA PHE A 201 14.63 -3.42 -12.80
C PHE A 201 14.73 -1.89 -12.66
N TYR A 202 15.64 -1.38 -11.81
CA TYR A 202 15.75 0.06 -11.49
C TYR A 202 16.72 0.85 -12.39
N HIS A 203 17.09 0.31 -13.56
CA HIS A 203 18.09 0.94 -14.44
C HIS A 203 17.59 2.19 -15.18
N SER A 204 16.27 2.41 -15.29
CA SER A 204 15.69 3.62 -15.91
C SER A 204 14.45 4.11 -15.17
N SER A 205 14.18 5.42 -15.25
CA SER A 205 12.99 6.04 -14.67
C SER A 205 11.69 5.52 -15.30
N SER A 206 11.71 5.24 -16.61
CA SER A 206 10.57 4.67 -17.33
C SER A 206 10.22 3.25 -16.86
N ASN A 207 11.22 2.38 -16.66
CA ASN A 207 10.99 1.03 -16.15
C ASN A 207 10.43 1.05 -14.72
N PHE A 208 10.90 1.98 -13.90
CA PHE A 208 10.37 2.17 -12.54
C PHE A 208 8.87 2.51 -12.56
N ILE A 209 8.46 3.50 -13.38
CA ILE A 209 7.04 3.87 -13.53
C ILE A 209 6.21 2.70 -14.05
N ALA A 210 6.72 1.98 -15.06
CA ALA A 210 6.04 0.82 -15.64
C ALA A 210 5.74 -0.27 -14.58
N ILE A 211 6.69 -0.54 -13.70
CA ILE A 211 6.53 -1.53 -12.63
C ILE A 211 5.53 -1.07 -11.57
N MET A 212 5.59 0.20 -11.15
CA MET A 212 4.60 0.77 -10.23
C MET A 212 3.18 0.70 -10.80
N SER A 213 3.04 0.98 -12.10
CA SER A 213 1.77 0.86 -12.82
C SER A 213 1.32 -0.60 -13.00
N SER A 214 2.25 -1.55 -13.06
CA SER A 214 1.94 -2.97 -13.17
C SER A 214 1.34 -3.54 -11.89
N PHE A 215 1.80 -3.10 -10.71
CA PHE A 215 1.19 -3.54 -9.44
C PHE A 215 -0.27 -3.10 -9.33
N SER A 216 -0.59 -1.89 -9.78
CA SER A 216 -1.97 -1.40 -9.71
C SER A 216 -2.94 -2.20 -10.56
N VAL A 217 -2.49 -2.81 -11.66
CA VAL A 217 -3.33 -3.65 -12.53
C VAL A 217 -4.03 -4.74 -11.73
N PHE A 218 -3.31 -5.35 -10.77
CA PHE A 218 -3.82 -6.41 -9.94
C PHE A 218 -4.48 -5.89 -8.66
N LEU A 219 -3.90 -4.87 -8.02
CA LEU A 219 -4.37 -4.41 -6.71
C LEU A 219 -5.62 -3.54 -6.78
N ALA A 220 -5.78 -2.72 -7.83
CA ALA A 220 -6.94 -1.83 -7.96
C ALA A 220 -8.30 -2.56 -7.99
N PRO A 221 -8.50 -3.62 -8.80
CA PRO A 221 -9.76 -4.37 -8.76
C PRO A 221 -10.00 -5.07 -7.43
N LEU A 222 -8.94 -5.52 -6.74
CA LEU A 222 -9.07 -6.08 -5.39
C LEU A 222 -9.63 -5.03 -4.42
N THR A 223 -9.08 -3.81 -4.42
CA THR A 223 -9.58 -2.69 -3.62
C THR A 223 -11.05 -2.40 -3.91
N GLY A 224 -11.45 -2.40 -5.19
CA GLY A 224 -12.84 -2.21 -5.61
C GLY A 224 -13.79 -3.28 -5.08
N ILE A 225 -13.38 -4.56 -5.16
CA ILE A 225 -14.14 -5.70 -4.65
C ILE A 225 -14.28 -5.61 -3.13
N MET A 226 -13.19 -5.34 -2.39
CA MET A 226 -13.23 -5.22 -0.93
C MET A 226 -14.13 -4.08 -0.46
N MET A 227 -14.05 -2.92 -1.11
CA MET A 227 -14.91 -1.77 -0.82
C MET A 227 -16.38 -2.08 -1.12
N CYS A 228 -16.67 -2.75 -2.24
CA CYS A 228 -18.01 -3.17 -2.60
C CYS A 228 -18.58 -4.16 -1.58
N ASP A 229 -17.81 -5.20 -1.22
CA ASP A 229 -18.24 -6.23 -0.29
C ASP A 229 -18.62 -5.63 1.06
N TYR A 230 -17.75 -4.76 1.60
CA TYR A 230 -17.97 -4.15 2.90
C TYR A 230 -19.11 -3.12 2.89
N PHE A 231 -19.09 -2.14 1.98
CA PHE A 231 -20.03 -1.02 2.03
C PHE A 231 -21.38 -1.31 1.36
N LEU A 232 -21.40 -2.02 0.23
CA LEU A 232 -22.62 -2.20 -0.58
C LEU A 232 -23.29 -3.54 -0.33
N VAL A 233 -22.51 -4.63 -0.30
CA VAL A 233 -23.07 -5.99 -0.15
C VAL A 233 -23.43 -6.26 1.30
N ARG A 234 -22.51 -5.96 2.23
CA ARG A 234 -22.67 -6.25 3.66
C ARG A 234 -23.17 -5.06 4.48
N ASN A 235 -23.33 -3.88 3.88
CA ASN A 235 -23.78 -2.66 4.58
C ASN A 235 -23.02 -2.40 5.89
N GLN A 236 -21.70 -2.60 5.87
CA GLN A 236 -20.78 -2.42 7.01
C GLN A 236 -21.06 -3.35 8.21
N LYS A 237 -21.72 -4.48 7.99
CA LYS A 237 -21.99 -5.51 9.01
C LYS A 237 -21.16 -6.76 8.72
N ILE A 238 -20.27 -7.09 9.65
CA ILE A 238 -19.36 -8.24 9.58
C ILE A 238 -19.63 -9.12 10.80
N GLU A 239 -19.84 -10.41 10.56
CA GLU A 239 -19.87 -11.45 11.58
C GLU A 239 -18.42 -11.84 11.90
N LEU A 240 -17.87 -11.38 13.01
CA LEU A 240 -16.45 -11.53 13.36
C LEU A 240 -16.14 -12.95 13.82
N SER A 241 -17.08 -13.60 14.53
CA SER A 241 -16.95 -15.00 14.97
C SER A 241 -16.67 -15.95 13.81
N ASN A 242 -17.36 -15.75 12.69
CA ASN A 242 -17.19 -16.57 11.49
C ASN A 242 -15.91 -16.29 10.70
N LEU A 243 -15.20 -15.17 10.93
CA LEU A 243 -13.90 -14.91 10.28
C LEU A 243 -12.79 -15.86 10.77
N PHE A 244 -12.91 -16.33 12.01
CA PHE A 244 -11.95 -17.23 12.64
C PHE A 244 -12.46 -18.68 12.74
N SER A 245 -13.48 -19.02 11.96
CA SER A 245 -14.08 -20.35 11.91
C SER A 245 -13.90 -20.98 10.53
N ASP A 246 -13.56 -22.27 10.49
CA ASP A 246 -13.46 -23.09 9.29
C ASP A 246 -14.75 -23.90 9.01
N THR A 247 -15.85 -23.53 9.67
CA THR A 247 -17.10 -24.28 9.55
C THR A 247 -17.69 -24.17 8.14
N PRO A 248 -18.12 -25.28 7.52
CA PRO A 248 -18.69 -25.25 6.16
C PRO A 248 -19.95 -24.39 5.99
N ASN A 249 -20.64 -24.10 7.10
CA ASN A 249 -21.84 -23.28 7.15
C ASN A 249 -21.55 -21.82 7.56
N GLY A 250 -20.28 -21.47 7.80
CA GLY A 250 -19.86 -20.12 8.15
C GLY A 250 -20.09 -19.11 7.02
N ALA A 251 -20.25 -17.83 7.38
CA ALA A 251 -20.54 -16.76 6.43
C ALA A 251 -19.45 -16.53 5.35
N TYR A 252 -18.21 -17.00 5.59
CA TYR A 252 -17.07 -16.81 4.68
C TYR A 252 -16.49 -18.12 4.16
N TRP A 253 -17.16 -19.25 4.35
CA TRP A 253 -16.69 -20.53 3.80
C TRP A 253 -16.90 -20.65 2.28
N TYR A 254 -17.93 -19.99 1.73
CA TYR A 254 -18.28 -20.03 0.31
C TYR A 254 -18.29 -21.46 -0.25
N GLN A 255 -17.55 -21.72 -1.33
CA GLN A 255 -17.40 -23.05 -1.92
C GLN A 255 -15.98 -23.56 -1.67
N GLY A 256 -15.82 -24.36 -0.61
CA GLY A 256 -14.54 -24.97 -0.25
C GLY A 256 -13.49 -23.96 0.26
N GLY A 257 -13.95 -22.91 0.96
CA GLY A 257 -13.10 -21.82 1.47
C GLY A 257 -12.83 -20.70 0.46
N ILE A 258 -13.34 -20.79 -0.77
CA ILE A 258 -13.01 -19.86 -1.86
C ILE A 258 -14.26 -19.11 -2.34
N ASN A 259 -14.17 -17.77 -2.36
CA ASN A 259 -15.13 -16.92 -3.05
C ASN A 259 -14.78 -16.84 -4.54
N TRP A 260 -15.27 -17.80 -5.33
CA TRP A 260 -15.05 -17.82 -6.78
C TRP A 260 -15.62 -16.60 -7.49
N MET A 261 -16.70 -16.00 -6.98
CA MET A 261 -17.29 -14.80 -7.59
C MET A 261 -16.31 -13.61 -7.50
N ALA A 262 -15.69 -13.42 -6.33
CA ALA A 262 -14.65 -12.41 -6.14
C ALA A 262 -13.41 -12.69 -7.01
N MET A 263 -12.93 -13.94 -7.03
CA MET A 263 -11.77 -14.34 -7.83
C MET A 263 -11.99 -14.14 -9.33
N LEU A 264 -13.13 -14.57 -9.85
CA LEU A 264 -13.46 -14.38 -11.26
C LEU A 264 -13.62 -12.90 -11.59
N THR A 265 -14.29 -12.11 -10.73
CA THR A 265 -14.41 -10.65 -10.92
C THR A 265 -13.04 -10.00 -10.98
N TRP A 266 -12.14 -10.36 -10.07
CA TRP A 266 -10.76 -9.86 -10.05
C TRP A 266 -10.04 -10.16 -11.37
N VAL A 267 -10.12 -11.41 -11.84
CA VAL A 267 -9.54 -11.87 -13.11
C VAL A 267 -10.11 -11.12 -14.32
N PHE A 268 -11.44 -10.96 -14.39
CA PHE A 268 -12.08 -10.22 -15.47
C PHE A 268 -11.67 -8.75 -15.54
N CYS A 269 -11.33 -8.13 -14.40
CA CYS A 269 -10.89 -6.75 -14.36
C CYS A 269 -9.42 -6.57 -14.77
N PHE A 270 -8.49 -7.44 -14.33
CA PHE A 270 -7.08 -7.23 -14.66
C PHE A 270 -6.69 -7.75 -16.06
N ILE A 271 -7.39 -8.75 -16.60
CA ILE A 271 -7.07 -9.34 -17.92
C ILE A 271 -6.96 -8.29 -19.03
N PRO A 272 -7.91 -7.34 -19.20
CA PRO A 272 -7.83 -6.33 -20.25
C PRO A 272 -6.63 -5.38 -20.12
N ALA A 273 -6.05 -5.24 -18.92
CA ALA A 273 -4.85 -4.43 -18.69
C ALA A 273 -3.55 -5.17 -19.01
N LEU A 274 -3.54 -6.51 -19.02
CA LEU A 274 -2.33 -7.30 -19.25
C LEU A 274 -1.65 -7.01 -20.59
N PRO A 275 -2.35 -6.93 -21.74
CA PRO A 275 -1.68 -6.63 -23.01
C PRO A 275 -0.94 -5.29 -22.96
N GLY A 276 -1.56 -4.24 -22.41
CA GLY A 276 -0.92 -2.92 -22.31
C GLY A 276 0.25 -2.89 -21.34
N MET A 277 0.15 -3.63 -20.24
CA MET A 277 1.25 -3.84 -19.31
C MET A 277 2.45 -4.51 -20.00
N LEU A 278 2.21 -5.59 -20.76
CA LEU A 278 3.26 -6.31 -21.49
C LEU A 278 3.91 -5.45 -22.57
N ALA A 279 3.13 -4.67 -23.31
CA ALA A 279 3.65 -3.74 -24.32
C ALA A 279 4.54 -2.64 -23.73
N THR A 280 4.35 -2.29 -22.45
CA THR A 280 5.22 -1.32 -21.76
C THR A 280 6.62 -1.88 -21.52
N PHE A 281 6.76 -3.21 -21.36
CA PHE A 281 8.06 -3.87 -21.18
C PHE A 281 8.67 -4.40 -22.48
N ASN A 282 7.85 -4.63 -23.51
CA ASN A 282 8.30 -5.08 -24.82
C ASN A 282 7.64 -4.29 -25.93
N ALA A 283 8.42 -3.39 -26.55
CA ALA A 283 7.97 -2.51 -27.63
C ALA A 283 7.59 -3.26 -28.93
N GLU A 284 7.93 -4.56 -29.06
CA GLU A 284 7.52 -5.37 -30.21
C GLU A 284 6.05 -5.79 -30.14
N ILE A 285 5.43 -5.73 -28.95
CA ILE A 285 4.03 -6.13 -28.76
C ILE A 285 3.12 -4.98 -29.18
N VAL A 286 2.48 -5.14 -30.33
CA VAL A 286 1.47 -4.19 -30.82
C VAL A 286 0.12 -4.49 -30.17
N VAL A 287 -0.41 -3.50 -29.44
CA VAL A 287 -1.68 -3.61 -28.71
C VAL A 287 -2.64 -2.56 -29.22
N SER A 288 -3.94 -2.91 -29.29
CA SER A 288 -4.99 -1.96 -29.67
C SER A 288 -5.02 -0.76 -28.72
N GLU A 289 -5.35 0.42 -29.24
CA GLU A 289 -5.44 1.66 -28.45
C GLU A 289 -6.37 1.52 -27.24
N ILE A 290 -7.48 0.79 -27.36
CA ILE A 290 -8.45 0.57 -26.28
C ILE A 290 -7.80 -0.13 -25.07
N LEU A 291 -7.04 -1.20 -25.30
CA LEU A 291 -6.38 -1.96 -24.23
C LEU A 291 -5.21 -1.18 -23.63
N MET A 292 -4.50 -0.38 -24.43
CA MET A 292 -3.49 0.55 -23.90
C MET A 292 -4.12 1.62 -23.00
N ASN A 293 -5.22 2.22 -23.43
CA ASN A 293 -5.95 3.19 -22.63
C ASN A 293 -6.51 2.58 -21.34
N TYR A 294 -6.97 1.32 -21.40
CA TYR A 294 -7.37 0.58 -20.20
C TYR A 294 -6.20 0.42 -19.22
N TYR A 295 -5.01 0.06 -19.71
CA TYR A 295 -3.80 -0.02 -18.89
C TYR A 295 -3.36 1.34 -18.31
N HIS A 296 -3.37 2.40 -19.14
CA HIS A 296 -3.07 3.75 -18.65
C HIS A 296 -4.04 4.21 -17.56
N GLY A 297 -5.29 3.76 -17.63
CA GLY A 297 -6.30 4.02 -16.62
C GLY A 297 -6.44 2.97 -15.52
N ASN A 298 -5.51 2.00 -15.41
CA ASN A 298 -5.83 0.73 -14.75
C ASN A 298 -6.28 0.89 -13.29
N TYR A 299 -5.76 1.86 -12.55
CA TYR A 299 -6.15 1.99 -11.14
C TYR A 299 -7.63 2.39 -11.02
N ILE A 300 -8.07 3.37 -11.80
CA ILE A 300 -9.45 3.86 -11.75
C ILE A 300 -10.39 2.86 -12.41
N PHE A 301 -10.04 2.34 -13.59
CA PHE A 301 -10.89 1.39 -14.30
C PHE A 301 -10.96 0.04 -13.61
N GLY A 302 -9.85 -0.43 -13.04
CA GLY A 302 -9.79 -1.64 -12.23
C GLY A 302 -10.62 -1.50 -10.96
N PHE A 303 -10.47 -0.38 -10.22
CA PHE A 303 -11.26 -0.10 -9.02
C PHE A 303 -12.77 -0.04 -9.31
N ILE A 304 -13.18 0.80 -10.26
CA ILE A 304 -14.60 0.98 -10.61
C ILE A 304 -15.15 -0.32 -11.20
N GLY A 305 -14.39 -0.99 -12.07
CA GLY A 305 -14.77 -2.27 -12.68
C GLY A 305 -14.95 -3.37 -11.63
N GLY A 306 -13.99 -3.51 -10.71
CA GLY A 306 -14.06 -4.47 -9.61
C GLY A 306 -15.26 -4.23 -8.71
N LEU A 307 -15.52 -2.97 -8.35
CA LEU A 307 -16.68 -2.58 -7.55
C LEU A 307 -18.00 -2.88 -8.29
N ALA A 308 -18.14 -2.40 -9.53
CA ALA A 308 -19.39 -2.52 -10.28
C ALA A 308 -19.71 -3.97 -10.67
N ILE A 309 -18.72 -4.70 -11.19
CA ILE A 309 -18.92 -6.10 -11.61
C ILE A 309 -19.23 -6.97 -10.38
N TYR A 310 -18.48 -6.79 -9.28
CA TYR A 310 -18.75 -7.57 -8.06
C TYR A 310 -20.14 -7.27 -7.49
N TYR A 311 -20.55 -5.99 -7.49
CA TYR A 311 -21.90 -5.61 -7.08
C TYR A 311 -22.98 -6.27 -7.94
N ILE A 312 -22.85 -6.22 -9.27
CA ILE A 312 -23.81 -6.83 -10.20
C ILE A 312 -23.88 -8.35 -10.00
N VAL A 313 -22.73 -9.01 -9.87
CA VAL A 313 -22.66 -10.46 -9.66
C VAL A 313 -23.30 -10.85 -8.33
N THR A 314 -23.05 -10.10 -7.26
CA THR A 314 -23.62 -10.38 -5.93
C THR A 314 -25.10 -10.02 -5.82
N MET A 315 -25.61 -9.11 -6.67
CA MET A 315 -27.05 -8.90 -6.82
C MET A 315 -27.73 -10.08 -7.53
N ALA A 316 -27.09 -10.63 -8.57
CA ALA A 316 -27.62 -11.78 -9.29
C ALA A 316 -27.50 -13.10 -8.49
N LEU A 317 -26.41 -13.25 -7.74
CA LEU A 317 -26.08 -14.42 -6.92
C LEU A 317 -25.80 -13.96 -5.48
N PRO A 318 -26.84 -13.82 -4.64
CA PRO A 318 -26.69 -13.29 -3.29
C PRO A 318 -25.80 -14.19 -2.43
N ILE A 319 -24.86 -13.55 -1.73
CA ILE A 319 -23.96 -14.22 -0.79
C ILE A 319 -24.75 -14.59 0.47
N ARG A 320 -24.58 -15.84 0.93
CA ARG A 320 -25.21 -16.33 2.16
C ARG A 320 -24.74 -15.52 3.37
N ARG A 321 -25.67 -15.19 4.27
CA ARG A 321 -25.38 -14.44 5.51
C ARG A 321 -24.72 -13.06 5.28
N ALA A 322 -24.83 -12.48 4.08
CA ALA A 322 -24.36 -11.13 3.83
C ALA A 322 -25.14 -10.11 4.67
N GLY A 323 -24.42 -9.22 5.35
CA GLY A 323 -25.02 -8.18 6.19
C GLY A 323 -25.50 -8.66 7.58
N ILE A 324 -25.15 -9.87 7.99
CA ILE A 324 -25.32 -10.35 9.37
C ILE A 324 -24.11 -9.92 10.20
N MET A 325 -24.35 -9.69 11.49
CA MET A 325 -23.33 -9.32 12.48
C MET A 325 -23.49 -10.24 13.69
N ASP A 326 -22.43 -10.38 14.50
CA ASP A 326 -22.51 -11.19 15.72
C ASP A 326 -23.56 -10.62 16.68
N GLU A 327 -24.25 -11.52 17.39
CA GLU A 327 -25.23 -11.13 18.44
C GLU A 327 -24.52 -10.54 19.67
N GLY A 328 -23.30 -11.00 19.94
CA GLY A 328 -22.47 -10.54 21.07
C GLY A 328 -21.04 -10.28 20.66
N ASP A 329 -20.37 -9.37 21.36
CA ASP A 329 -18.97 -9.03 21.13
C ASP A 329 -18.05 -10.05 21.80
N VAL A 330 -17.92 -11.22 21.18
CA VAL A 330 -17.14 -12.36 21.69
C VAL A 330 -15.66 -12.01 21.90
N PHE A 331 -15.12 -11.07 21.11
CA PHE A 331 -13.70 -10.73 21.13
C PHE A 331 -13.38 -9.45 21.91
N GLY A 332 -14.38 -8.76 22.48
CA GLY A 332 -14.18 -7.47 23.15
C GLY A 332 -13.64 -6.40 22.20
N THR A 333 -14.11 -6.40 20.96
CA THR A 333 -13.67 -5.51 19.88
C THR A 333 -14.14 -4.08 20.08
N PHE A 334 -15.32 -3.90 20.67
CA PHE A 334 -15.99 -2.61 20.81
C PHE A 334 -16.01 -2.16 22.28
N THR A 335 -16.05 -0.84 22.50
CA THR A 335 -16.46 -0.34 23.82
C THR A 335 -17.95 -0.66 24.02
N ASP A 336 -18.37 -0.78 25.28
CA ASP A 336 -19.77 -1.11 25.61
C ASP A 336 -20.76 -0.14 24.94
N GLU A 337 -20.44 1.15 24.84
CA GLU A 337 -21.31 2.12 24.16
C GLU A 337 -21.41 1.85 22.65
N VAL A 338 -20.28 1.49 22.01
CA VAL A 338 -20.23 1.22 20.57
C VAL A 338 -20.92 -0.11 20.25
N ALA A 339 -20.75 -1.13 21.08
CA ALA A 339 -21.45 -2.41 20.95
C ALA A 339 -22.97 -2.20 20.99
N GLN A 340 -23.45 -1.45 21.98
CA GLN A 340 -24.88 -1.13 22.12
C GLN A 340 -25.42 -0.31 20.93
N GLN A 341 -24.68 0.69 20.46
CA GLN A 341 -25.06 1.47 19.26
C GLN A 341 -25.18 0.59 18.00
N LYS A 342 -24.37 -0.46 17.93
CA LYS A 342 -24.40 -1.44 16.85
C LYS A 342 -25.45 -2.54 17.06
N GLY A 343 -26.11 -2.60 18.21
CA GLY A 343 -27.07 -3.65 18.55
C GLY A 343 -26.41 -4.99 18.91
N ILE A 344 -25.15 -4.97 19.35
CA ILE A 344 -24.38 -6.12 19.80
C ILE A 344 -24.35 -6.14 21.32
N ILE A 345 -24.50 -7.32 21.93
CA ILE A 345 -24.34 -7.49 23.38
C ILE A 345 -22.86 -7.23 23.76
N PRO A 346 -22.56 -6.27 24.65
CA PRO A 346 -21.19 -5.98 25.08
C PRO A 346 -20.49 -7.19 25.70
N ALA A 347 -19.18 -7.28 25.51
CA ALA A 347 -18.35 -8.35 26.08
C ALA A 347 -18.47 -8.45 27.62
N SER A 348 -18.61 -7.30 28.30
CA SER A 348 -18.82 -7.22 29.75
C SER A 348 -20.08 -7.95 30.23
N GLN A 349 -21.13 -8.00 29.40
CA GLN A 349 -22.42 -8.62 29.70
C GLN A 349 -22.47 -10.11 29.33
N LEU A 350 -21.70 -10.51 28.31
CA LEU A 350 -21.55 -11.93 27.94
C LEU A 350 -20.88 -12.73 29.05
N LEU A 351 -19.81 -12.18 29.64
CA LEU A 351 -19.06 -12.82 30.73
C LEU A 351 -19.92 -13.00 32.00
N THR A 352 -20.89 -12.12 32.24
CA THR A 352 -21.80 -12.24 33.38
C THR A 352 -22.88 -13.30 33.16
N GLN A 353 -23.29 -13.54 31.91
CA GLN A 353 -24.26 -14.59 31.57
C GLN A 353 -23.67 -16.01 31.68
N GLU A 354 -22.41 -16.21 31.25
CA GLU A 354 -21.72 -17.50 31.43
C GLU A 354 -21.56 -17.87 32.92
N THR A 355 -21.39 -16.89 33.82
CA THR A 355 -21.33 -17.16 35.26
C THR A 355 -22.67 -17.55 35.89
N CYS A 356 -23.81 -17.35 35.20
CA CYS A 356 -25.15 -17.67 35.70
C CYS A 356 -25.73 -18.99 35.17
N HIS A 357 -25.09 -19.65 34.19
CA HIS A 357 -25.51 -20.94 33.64
C HIS A 357 -24.31 -21.91 33.51
N PRO A 358 -24.17 -22.91 34.41
CA PRO A 358 -22.98 -23.76 34.48
C PRO A 358 -22.96 -24.92 33.45
N GLU A 359 -23.60 -24.79 32.28
CA GLU A 359 -23.75 -25.93 31.34
C GLU A 359 -22.85 -25.90 30.09
N PHE A 360 -22.06 -24.86 29.85
CA PHE A 360 -21.04 -24.89 28.80
C PHE A 360 -19.64 -25.03 29.39
N GLY A 361 -19.14 -26.26 29.36
CA GLY A 361 -17.84 -26.64 29.91
C GLY A 361 -16.66 -26.02 29.16
N ASN A 362 -15.72 -25.49 29.94
CA ASN A 362 -14.27 -25.48 29.72
C ASN A 362 -13.78 -25.70 28.28
N THR A 363 -13.86 -24.67 27.44
CA THR A 363 -12.80 -24.43 26.45
C THR A 363 -11.88 -23.33 26.97
N THR A 364 -10.76 -23.81 27.48
CA THR A 364 -9.64 -23.10 28.05
C THR A 364 -9.09 -22.04 27.10
N ARG A 365 -9.13 -20.78 27.57
CA ARG A 365 -8.02 -19.81 27.60
C ARG A 365 -6.84 -20.18 26.67
N ALA A 366 -6.97 -19.91 25.38
CA ALA A 366 -5.82 -19.82 24.49
C ALA A 366 -5.14 -18.46 24.74
N ASP A 367 -4.00 -18.54 25.43
CA ASP A 367 -2.96 -17.53 25.61
C ASP A 367 -3.09 -16.20 24.85
N ALA A 368 -3.64 -15.20 25.53
CA ALA A 368 -3.42 -13.78 25.24
C ALA A 368 -1.96 -13.31 25.53
N SER A 369 -1.03 -14.24 25.72
CA SER A 369 0.40 -13.98 25.95
C SER A 369 1.28 -14.16 24.70
N MET A 370 0.71 -14.59 23.57
CA MET A 370 1.45 -14.79 22.30
C MET A 370 1.32 -13.66 21.27
N ILE A 371 0.73 -12.52 21.63
CA ILE A 371 0.78 -11.29 20.85
C ILE A 371 1.78 -10.33 21.53
N GLY A 372 3.07 -10.61 21.34
CA GLY A 372 4.20 -9.85 21.90
C GLY A 372 5.38 -9.76 20.94
#